data_AF-A0A7V8SWM0-F1
#
_entry.id   AF-A0A7V8SWM0-F1
#
_cell.length_a   1.000
_cell.length_b   1.000
_cell.length_c   1.000
_cell.angle_alpha   90.00
_cell.angle_beta   90.00
_cell.angle_gamma   90.00
#
_symmetry.space_group_name_H-M   'P 1'
#
loop_
_entity.id
_entity.type
_entity.pdbx_description
1 polymer ?
#
loop_
_entity_poly.entity_id
_entity_poly.type
_entity_poly.pdbx_seq_one_letter_code
_entity_poly.pdbx_strand_id
1 'polypeptide(L)'
;MFSSGLNPFSPLVFSVLASSLGLPATILLVSWFATLWNARFQLNTSLLFALGFVSLFLSGGISGLFLARHDFASTSVTEDFVTGHFHLVMGVAATFAILAALFFWFPKLFGRRLSEPLGKLHFWLTFAGVYGVFMPMHWLGLAARVAKNPGANLAAMASWFGSFITAGIILTVFAQAVFLFNFLWSLFRGDAVGEDNPWRATTLEWSMASPPPRHDFGAREPVVYRGAYEFGVPGVAQDFIPQHVAPDRVAKAN
;
A
#
# COMPACT_ATOMS: atom_id res chain seq x y z
N MET A 1 -13.20 0.71 -25.45
CA MET A 1 -14.00 -0.41 -25.98
C MET A 1 -15.50 -0.23 -25.70
N PHE A 2 -15.89 0.16 -24.48
CA PHE A 2 -17.30 0.40 -24.15
C PHE A 2 -17.98 1.52 -24.95
N SER A 3 -17.21 2.48 -25.48
CA SER A 3 -17.72 3.61 -26.27
C SER A 3 -17.37 3.54 -27.77
N SER A 4 -16.76 2.44 -28.23
CA SER A 4 -16.19 2.34 -29.59
C SER A 4 -17.12 1.71 -30.64
N GLY A 5 -18.41 1.55 -30.34
CA GLY A 5 -19.40 1.01 -31.30
C GLY A 5 -19.27 -0.48 -31.62
N LEU A 6 -18.58 -1.26 -30.77
CA LEU A 6 -18.46 -2.71 -30.93
C LEU A 6 -19.81 -3.42 -30.74
N ASN A 7 -19.90 -4.68 -31.21
CA ASN A 7 -21.05 -5.53 -30.97
C ASN A 7 -21.43 -5.50 -29.48
N PRO A 8 -22.70 -5.18 -29.11
CA PRO A 8 -23.11 -4.99 -27.72
C PRO A 8 -22.90 -6.22 -26.81
N PHE A 9 -22.71 -7.41 -27.38
CA PHE A 9 -22.34 -8.61 -26.64
C PHE A 9 -20.90 -8.55 -26.09
N SER A 10 -19.94 -7.98 -26.82
CA SER A 10 -18.54 -7.96 -26.40
C SER A 10 -18.32 -7.11 -25.14
N PRO A 11 -18.84 -5.86 -25.05
CA PRO A 11 -18.81 -5.08 -23.83
C PRO A 11 -19.45 -5.79 -22.62
N LEU A 12 -20.55 -6.54 -22.80
CA LEU A 12 -21.16 -7.31 -21.73
C LEU A 12 -20.19 -8.37 -21.18
N VAL A 13 -19.55 -9.16 -22.04
CA VAL A 13 -18.58 -10.19 -21.64
C VAL A 13 -17.39 -9.57 -20.91
N PHE A 14 -16.81 -8.49 -21.43
CA PHE A 14 -15.70 -7.81 -20.76
C PHE A 14 -16.09 -7.18 -19.43
N SER A 15 -17.33 -6.67 -19.30
CA SER A 15 -17.84 -6.13 -18.04
C SER A 15 -17.93 -7.20 -16.95
N VAL A 16 -18.42 -8.40 -17.30
CA VAL A 16 -18.47 -9.55 -16.38
C VAL A 16 -17.06 -9.99 -15.97
N LEU A 17 -16.15 -10.15 -16.94
CA LEU A 17 -14.77 -10.56 -16.67
C LEU A 17 -14.00 -9.52 -15.85
N ALA A 18 -14.17 -8.23 -16.12
CA ALA A 18 -13.55 -7.17 -15.34
C ALA A 18 -14.10 -7.13 -13.91
N SER A 19 -15.42 -7.31 -13.75
CA SER A 19 -16.06 -7.34 -12.43
C SER A 19 -15.64 -8.55 -11.59
N SER A 20 -15.37 -9.70 -12.22
CA SER A 20 -14.96 -10.91 -11.50
C SER A 20 -13.59 -10.77 -10.82
N LEU A 21 -12.71 -9.88 -11.32
CA LEU A 21 -11.44 -9.52 -10.67
C LEU A 21 -11.65 -8.88 -9.28
N GLY A 22 -12.84 -8.33 -9.00
CA GLY A 22 -13.19 -7.82 -7.69
C GLY A 22 -13.29 -8.90 -6.61
N LEU A 23 -13.59 -10.16 -6.98
CA LEU A 23 -13.68 -11.28 -6.04
C LEU A 23 -12.32 -11.62 -5.38
N PRO A 24 -11.25 -11.94 -6.13
CA PRO A 24 -9.95 -12.22 -5.52
C PRO A 24 -9.41 -11.01 -4.75
N ALA A 25 -9.62 -9.78 -5.24
CA ALA A 25 -9.24 -8.57 -4.51
C ALA A 25 -9.96 -8.44 -3.16
N THR A 26 -11.26 -8.79 -3.10
CA THR A 26 -12.04 -8.79 -1.85
C THR A 26 -11.53 -9.86 -0.89
N ILE A 27 -11.21 -11.06 -1.38
CA ILE A 27 -10.62 -12.12 -0.56
C ILE A 27 -9.31 -11.63 0.08
N LEU A 28 -8.42 -11.00 -0.68
CA LEU A 28 -7.17 -10.44 -0.15
C LEU A 28 -7.42 -9.37 0.92
N LEU A 29 -8.34 -8.43 0.68
CA LEU A 29 -8.70 -7.40 1.64
C LEU A 29 -9.22 -8.00 2.96
N VAL A 30 -10.14 -8.96 2.88
CA VAL A 30 -10.68 -9.65 4.07
C VAL A 30 -9.57 -10.41 4.80
N SER A 31 -8.68 -11.09 4.08
CA SER A 31 -7.52 -11.75 4.69
C SER A 31 -6.63 -10.78 5.45
N TRP A 32 -6.30 -9.61 4.87
CA TRP A 32 -5.50 -8.60 5.57
C TRP A 32 -6.23 -8.04 6.79
N PHE A 33 -7.52 -7.72 6.70
CA PHE A 33 -8.30 -7.27 7.86
C PHE A 33 -8.38 -8.35 8.95
N ALA A 34 -8.53 -9.62 8.58
CA ALA A 34 -8.51 -10.74 9.51
C ALA A 34 -7.14 -10.88 10.21
N THR A 35 -6.03 -10.67 9.50
CA THR A 35 -4.68 -10.64 10.10
C THR A 35 -4.52 -9.50 11.11
N LEU A 36 -5.16 -8.36 10.86
CA LEU A 36 -5.15 -7.22 11.77
C LEU A 36 -6.15 -7.39 12.93
N TRP A 37 -7.10 -8.32 12.83
CA TRP A 37 -8.11 -8.52 13.85
C TRP A 37 -7.50 -9.05 15.15
N ASN A 38 -7.68 -8.30 16.25
CA ASN A 38 -7.11 -8.61 17.56
C ASN A 38 -5.56 -8.66 17.60
N ALA A 39 -4.90 -8.05 16.62
CA ALA A 39 -3.44 -7.95 16.59
C ALA A 39 -2.93 -6.82 17.50
N ARG A 40 -1.71 -6.98 18.03
CA ARG A 40 -1.01 -5.95 18.81
C ARG A 40 -0.03 -5.20 17.92
N PHE A 41 -0.42 -4.00 17.49
CA PHE A 41 0.39 -3.24 16.54
C PHE A 41 1.52 -2.47 17.20
N GLN A 42 2.69 -2.51 16.57
CA GLN A 42 3.71 -1.48 16.71
C GLN A 42 3.58 -0.55 15.50
N LEU A 43 3.04 0.66 15.71
CA LEU A 43 2.85 1.66 14.64
C LEU A 43 4.18 2.29 14.21
N ASN A 44 4.99 1.49 13.53
CA ASN A 44 6.19 1.90 12.81
C ASN A 44 5.82 2.44 11.41
N THR A 45 6.79 3.10 10.77
CA THR A 45 6.56 3.72 9.45
C THR A 45 6.19 2.68 8.39
N SER A 46 6.81 1.50 8.40
CA SER A 46 6.49 0.40 7.48
C SER A 46 5.02 0.00 7.55
N LEU A 47 4.49 -0.22 8.76
CA LEU A 47 3.09 -0.60 8.96
C LEU A 47 2.13 0.52 8.54
N LEU A 48 2.47 1.79 8.80
CA LEU A 48 1.65 2.91 8.34
C LEU A 48 1.51 2.91 6.81
N PHE A 49 2.61 2.75 6.06
CA PHE A 49 2.54 2.66 4.61
C PHE A 49 1.77 1.41 4.13
N ALA A 50 1.89 0.27 4.81
CA ALA A 50 1.11 -0.93 4.51
C ALA A 50 -0.40 -0.72 4.74
N LEU A 51 -0.79 -0.07 5.83
CA LEU A 51 -2.18 0.30 6.10
C LEU A 51 -2.69 1.34 5.09
N GLY A 52 -1.83 2.30 4.71
CA GLY A 52 -2.12 3.27 3.66
C GLY A 52 -2.36 2.59 2.30
N PHE A 53 -1.56 1.58 1.96
CA PHE A 53 -1.79 0.73 0.79
C PHE A 53 -3.17 0.07 0.84
N VAL A 54 -3.54 -0.59 1.94
CA VAL A 54 -4.86 -1.23 2.09
C VAL A 54 -5.98 -0.19 1.91
N SER A 55 -5.84 1.00 2.50
CA SER A 55 -6.84 2.08 2.38
C SER A 55 -7.00 2.59 0.94
N LEU A 56 -5.88 2.86 0.26
CA LEU A 56 -5.88 3.37 -1.11
C LEU A 56 -6.38 2.31 -2.09
N PHE A 57 -5.94 1.06 -1.91
CA PHE A 57 -6.36 -0.07 -2.72
C PHE A 57 -7.85 -0.34 -2.58
N LEU A 58 -8.40 -0.28 -1.35
CA LEU A 58 -9.84 -0.38 -1.12
C LEU A 58 -10.60 0.78 -1.79
N SER A 59 -10.14 2.01 -1.62
CA SER A 59 -10.80 3.20 -2.19
C SER A 59 -10.82 3.15 -3.73
N GLY A 60 -9.69 2.81 -4.35
CA GLY A 60 -9.59 2.64 -5.80
C GLY A 60 -10.32 1.38 -6.31
N GLY A 61 -10.31 0.29 -5.54
CA GLY A 61 -11.05 -0.92 -5.87
C GLY A 61 -12.56 -0.69 -5.93
N ILE A 62 -13.11 0.07 -4.98
CA ILE A 62 -14.52 0.48 -4.98
C ILE A 62 -14.84 1.31 -6.23
N SER A 63 -13.99 2.28 -6.61
CA SER A 63 -14.21 3.08 -7.83
C SER A 63 -14.12 2.24 -9.11
N GLY A 64 -13.31 1.18 -9.12
CA GLY A 64 -13.18 0.24 -10.24
C GLY A 64 -14.46 -0.54 -10.53
N LEU A 65 -15.26 -0.85 -9.50
CA LEU A 65 -16.55 -1.52 -9.69
C LEU A 65 -17.53 -0.65 -10.49
N PHE A 66 -17.44 0.68 -10.37
CA PHE A 66 -18.27 1.59 -11.18
C PHE A 66 -17.80 1.62 -12.64
N LEU A 67 -16.49 1.53 -12.89
CA LEU A 67 -15.91 1.48 -14.24
C LEU A 67 -16.15 0.15 -14.95
N ALA A 68 -16.20 -0.95 -14.20
CA ALA A 68 -16.40 -2.29 -14.75
C ALA A 68 -17.84 -2.51 -15.28
N ARG A 69 -18.81 -1.66 -14.93
CA ARG A 69 -20.21 -1.79 -15.37
C ARG A 69 -20.41 -1.25 -16.77
N HIS A 70 -20.95 -2.09 -17.64
CA HIS A 70 -21.32 -1.74 -19.02
C HIS A 70 -22.22 -0.49 -19.12
N ASP A 71 -23.25 -0.38 -18.26
CA ASP A 71 -24.23 0.70 -18.31
C ASP A 71 -23.66 2.07 -17.88
N PHE A 72 -22.55 2.06 -17.13
CA PHE A 72 -21.83 3.26 -16.73
C PHE A 72 -20.70 3.62 -17.72
N ALA A 73 -20.09 2.61 -18.36
CA ALA A 73 -18.89 2.77 -19.16
C ALA A 73 -19.08 3.48 -20.52
N SER A 74 -20.31 3.53 -21.08
CA SER A 74 -20.54 4.09 -22.41
C SER A 74 -20.80 5.62 -22.41
N THR A 75 -21.19 6.23 -21.28
CA THR A 75 -21.56 7.66 -21.21
C THR A 75 -21.32 8.39 -19.88
N SER A 76 -20.80 7.74 -18.81
CA SER A 76 -20.99 8.24 -17.43
C SER A 76 -19.73 8.58 -16.62
N VAL A 77 -18.53 8.37 -17.16
CA VAL A 77 -17.27 8.50 -16.43
C VAL A 77 -16.31 9.36 -17.26
N THR A 78 -16.09 10.61 -16.85
CA THR A 78 -15.15 11.49 -17.55
C THR A 78 -13.71 11.05 -17.31
N GLU A 79 -12.78 11.58 -18.11
CA GLU A 79 -11.34 11.29 -18.02
C GLU A 79 -10.80 11.48 -16.59
N ASP A 80 -11.34 12.42 -15.81
CA ASP A 80 -10.96 12.68 -14.43
C ASP A 80 -11.23 11.49 -13.50
N PHE A 81 -12.39 10.84 -13.62
CA PHE A 81 -12.71 9.70 -12.76
C PHE A 81 -11.85 8.48 -13.11
N VAL A 82 -11.62 8.22 -14.40
CA VAL A 82 -10.74 7.13 -14.84
C VAL A 82 -9.31 7.39 -14.34
N THR A 83 -8.83 8.62 -14.47
CA THR A 83 -7.51 9.05 -13.98
C THR A 83 -7.41 8.88 -12.47
N GLY A 84 -8.40 9.35 -11.71
CA GLY A 84 -8.46 9.19 -10.26
C GLY A 84 -8.43 7.72 -9.84
N HIS A 85 -9.25 6.87 -10.47
CA HIS A 85 -9.30 5.44 -10.18
C HIS A 85 -7.95 4.77 -10.40
N PHE A 86 -7.37 4.94 -11.59
CA PHE A 86 -6.13 4.31 -11.98
C PHE A 86 -4.97 4.71 -11.07
N HIS A 87 -4.88 5.99 -10.72
CA HIS A 87 -3.83 6.49 -9.83
C HIS A 87 -4.02 6.00 -8.40
N LEU A 88 -5.23 5.91 -7.86
CA LEU A 88 -5.42 5.37 -6.51
C LEU A 88 -5.01 3.90 -6.44
N VAL A 89 -5.48 3.06 -7.37
CA VAL A 89 -5.31 1.60 -7.26
C VAL A 89 -3.96 1.09 -7.79
N MET A 90 -3.44 1.67 -8.87
CA MET A 90 -2.25 1.14 -9.54
C MET A 90 -1.02 2.03 -9.35
N GLY A 91 -1.18 3.35 -9.43
CA GLY A 91 -0.06 4.27 -9.24
C GLY A 91 0.38 4.34 -7.78
N VAL A 92 -0.53 4.83 -6.92
CA VAL A 92 -0.17 5.25 -5.57
C VAL A 92 -0.25 4.12 -4.56
N ALA A 93 -1.26 3.23 -4.62
CA ALA A 93 -1.27 2.05 -3.76
C ALA A 93 0.02 1.22 -3.94
N ALA A 94 0.43 0.93 -5.18
CA ALA A 94 1.70 0.23 -5.44
C ALA A 94 2.91 1.00 -4.88
N THR A 95 2.93 2.33 -5.02
CA THR A 95 3.99 3.17 -4.44
C THR A 95 4.03 3.06 -2.90
N PHE A 96 2.87 3.04 -2.23
CA PHE A 96 2.79 2.83 -0.78
C PHE A 96 3.31 1.45 -0.37
N ALA A 97 3.01 0.39 -1.13
CA ALA A 97 3.55 -0.93 -0.89
C ALA A 97 5.08 -0.97 -1.05
N ILE A 98 5.62 -0.30 -2.08
CA ILE A 98 7.07 -0.16 -2.31
C ILE A 98 7.73 0.61 -1.16
N LEU A 99 7.10 1.68 -0.68
CA LEU A 99 7.62 2.45 0.45
C LEU A 99 7.57 1.62 1.74
N ALA A 100 6.47 0.91 2.02
CA ALA A 100 6.39 -0.01 3.16
C ALA A 100 7.52 -1.03 3.13
N ALA A 101 7.69 -1.69 1.98
CA ALA A 101 8.78 -2.64 1.71
C ALA A 101 10.16 -2.00 1.95
N LEU A 102 10.37 -0.79 1.45
CA LEU A 102 11.63 -0.09 1.63
C LEU A 102 11.90 0.16 3.12
N PHE A 103 10.96 0.70 3.88
CA PHE A 103 11.15 0.92 5.32
C PHE A 103 11.40 -0.40 6.08
N PHE A 104 10.75 -1.49 5.68
CA PHE A 104 10.95 -2.81 6.27
C PHE A 104 12.33 -3.39 5.96
N TRP A 105 12.77 -3.39 4.70
CA TRP A 105 14.02 -4.01 4.26
C TRP A 105 15.23 -3.07 4.25
N PHE A 106 15.09 -1.78 4.52
CA PHE A 106 16.22 -0.84 4.59
C PHE A 106 17.32 -1.29 5.57
N PRO A 107 16.99 -1.75 6.81
CA PRO A 107 17.96 -2.38 7.71
C PRO A 107 18.71 -3.56 7.08
N LYS A 108 18.01 -4.36 6.28
CA LYS A 108 18.57 -5.54 5.65
C LYS A 108 19.50 -5.20 4.49
N LEU A 109 19.18 -4.16 3.72
CA LEU A 109 19.96 -3.74 2.56
C LEU A 109 21.20 -2.95 2.94
N PHE A 110 21.09 -2.07 3.95
CA PHE A 110 22.13 -1.08 4.26
C PHE A 110 22.73 -1.22 5.67
N GLY A 111 22.21 -2.11 6.52
CA GLY A 111 22.66 -2.26 7.91
C GLY A 111 22.34 -1.04 8.79
N ARG A 112 21.47 -0.14 8.33
CA ARG A 112 21.09 1.11 9.01
C ARG A 112 19.57 1.25 9.07
N ARG A 113 19.05 2.09 9.98
CA ARG A 113 17.60 2.38 10.06
C ARG A 113 17.27 3.71 9.42
N LEU A 114 16.12 3.76 8.73
CA LEU A 114 15.50 5.03 8.35
C LEU A 114 14.96 5.74 9.58
N SER A 115 14.99 7.07 9.58
CA SER A 115 14.40 7.85 10.67
C SER A 115 12.87 7.68 10.71
N GLU A 116 12.36 7.11 11.81
CA GLU A 116 10.93 6.94 12.08
C GLU A 116 10.14 8.26 12.13
N PRO A 117 10.56 9.34 12.82
CA PRO A 117 9.77 10.58 12.83
C PRO A 117 9.65 11.22 11.44
N LEU A 118 10.74 11.23 10.66
CA LEU A 118 10.69 11.71 9.27
C LEU A 118 9.89 10.78 8.37
N GLY A 119 9.95 9.47 8.62
CA GLY A 119 9.15 8.47 7.92
C GLY A 119 7.65 8.65 8.14
N LYS A 120 7.23 8.88 9.39
CA LYS A 120 5.84 9.20 9.75
C LYS A 120 5.37 10.52 9.16
N LEU A 121 6.22 11.54 9.16
CA LEU A 121 5.93 12.82 8.50
C LEU A 121 5.72 12.62 7.00
N HIS A 122 6.64 11.91 6.33
CA HIS A 122 6.51 11.56 4.91
C HIS A 122 5.20 10.82 4.64
N PHE A 123 4.86 9.81 5.46
CA PHE A 123 3.60 9.07 5.33
C PHE A 123 2.39 10.00 5.34
N TRP A 124 2.22 10.82 6.38
CA TRP A 124 1.02 11.65 6.53
C TRP A 124 0.90 12.72 5.44
N LEU A 125 2.01 13.35 5.04
CA LEU A 125 2.01 14.32 3.96
C LEU A 125 1.64 13.68 2.62
N THR A 126 2.24 12.52 2.30
CA THR A 126 1.93 11.79 1.07
C THR A 126 0.50 11.28 1.08
N PHE A 127 0.03 10.69 2.18
CA PHE A 127 -1.32 10.15 2.32
C PHE A 127 -2.38 11.25 2.16
N ALA A 128 -2.24 12.36 2.88
CA ALA A 128 -3.16 13.50 2.77
C ALA A 128 -3.13 14.13 1.38
N GLY A 129 -1.93 14.34 0.80
CA GLY A 129 -1.79 14.92 -0.53
C GLY A 129 -2.42 14.06 -1.62
N VAL A 130 -2.19 12.74 -1.60
CA VAL A 130 -2.74 11.80 -2.58
C VAL A 130 -4.27 11.77 -2.54
N TYR A 131 -4.87 11.67 -1.34
CA TYR A 131 -6.33 11.77 -1.22
C TYR A 131 -6.82 13.16 -1.65
N GLY A 132 -6.07 14.21 -1.33
CA GLY A 132 -6.34 15.59 -1.75
C GLY A 132 -6.23 15.83 -3.25
N VAL A 133 -5.56 14.96 -4.01
CA VAL A 133 -5.49 15.02 -5.47
C VAL A 133 -6.58 14.14 -6.08
N PHE A 134 -6.57 12.84 -5.79
CA PHE A 134 -7.34 11.89 -6.57
C PHE A 134 -8.79 11.75 -6.10
N MET A 135 -9.11 12.04 -4.83
CA MET A 135 -10.50 12.01 -4.38
C MET A 135 -11.34 13.12 -5.04
N PRO A 136 -10.87 14.39 -5.11
CA PRO A 136 -11.50 15.42 -5.93
C PRO A 136 -11.74 15.02 -7.38
N MET A 137 -10.79 14.33 -8.03
CA MET A 137 -10.95 13.91 -9.42
C MET A 137 -12.12 12.92 -9.60
N HIS A 138 -12.36 12.03 -8.63
CA HIS A 138 -13.55 11.18 -8.64
C HIS A 138 -14.84 12.01 -8.53
N TRP A 139 -14.85 13.03 -7.68
CA TRP A 139 -16.00 13.93 -7.55
C TRP A 139 -16.25 14.76 -8.80
N LEU A 140 -15.20 15.32 -9.40
CA LEU A 140 -15.28 16.06 -10.66
C LEU A 140 -15.87 15.18 -11.76
N GLY A 141 -15.37 13.96 -11.90
CA GLY A 141 -15.86 13.08 -12.95
C GLY A 141 -17.28 12.56 -12.72
N LEU A 142 -17.71 12.42 -11.46
CA LEU A 142 -19.11 12.14 -11.15
C LEU A 142 -20.02 13.37 -11.33
N ALA A 143 -19.56 14.57 -10.99
CA ALA A 143 -20.37 15.78 -11.05
C ALA A 143 -20.58 16.29 -12.49
N ALA A 144 -19.61 16.05 -13.39
CA ALA A 144 -19.78 16.27 -14.83
C ALA A 144 -20.97 15.48 -15.42
N ARG A 145 -21.38 14.37 -14.79
CA ARG A 145 -22.60 13.63 -15.15
C ARG A 145 -23.88 14.35 -14.76
N VAL A 146 -23.92 14.99 -13.59
CA VAL A 146 -25.10 15.71 -13.07
C VAL A 146 -25.33 17.02 -13.83
N ALA A 147 -24.27 17.60 -14.41
CA ALA A 147 -24.31 18.84 -15.18
C ALA A 147 -25.08 18.80 -16.52
N LYS A 148 -25.66 17.67 -16.91
CA LYS A 148 -26.71 17.65 -17.94
C LYS A 148 -28.01 18.35 -17.49
N ASN A 149 -28.09 18.80 -16.23
CA ASN A 149 -29.17 19.63 -15.71
C ASN A 149 -28.80 21.14 -15.78
N PRO A 150 -29.65 22.00 -16.39
CA PRO A 150 -29.42 23.44 -16.46
C PRO A 150 -29.64 24.07 -15.07
N GLY A 151 -28.55 24.42 -14.36
CA GLY A 151 -28.61 25.08 -13.05
C GLY A 151 -27.42 24.81 -12.12
N ALA A 152 -26.58 23.81 -12.40
CA ALA A 152 -25.39 23.54 -11.61
C ALA A 152 -24.27 24.57 -11.94
N ASN A 153 -23.75 25.27 -10.92
CA ASN A 153 -22.58 26.15 -11.06
C ASN A 153 -21.27 25.31 -11.16
N LEU A 154 -21.20 24.48 -12.20
CA LEU A 154 -20.14 23.51 -12.41
C LEU A 154 -18.78 24.19 -12.61
N ALA A 155 -18.76 25.40 -13.18
CA ALA A 155 -17.54 26.16 -13.40
C ALA A 155 -16.87 26.60 -12.08
N ALA A 156 -17.65 27.09 -11.11
CA ALA A 156 -17.12 27.48 -9.80
C ALA A 156 -16.59 26.25 -9.03
N MET A 157 -17.33 25.14 -9.09
CA MET A 157 -16.93 23.89 -8.45
C MET A 157 -15.66 23.30 -9.09
N ALA A 158 -15.57 23.28 -10.42
CA ALA A 158 -14.39 22.82 -11.14
C ALA A 158 -13.14 23.67 -10.83
N SER A 159 -13.31 24.99 -10.77
CA SER A 159 -12.22 25.91 -10.39
C SER A 159 -11.72 25.67 -8.97
N TRP A 160 -12.63 25.48 -8.01
CA TRP A 160 -12.27 25.20 -6.62
C TRP A 160 -11.52 23.87 -6.49
N PHE A 161 -12.05 22.79 -7.09
CA PHE A 161 -11.37 21.50 -7.08
C PHE A 161 -10.03 21.54 -7.81
N GLY A 162 -9.89 22.26 -8.91
CA GLY A 162 -8.62 22.42 -9.62
C GLY A 162 -7.55 23.10 -8.75
N SER A 163 -7.94 24.14 -8.01
CA SER A 163 -7.04 24.82 -7.06
C SER A 163 -6.64 23.90 -5.91
N PHE A 164 -7.60 23.13 -5.37
CA PHE A 164 -7.37 22.17 -4.30
C PHE A 164 -6.47 21.00 -4.73
N ILE A 165 -6.69 20.46 -5.93
CA ILE A 165 -5.83 19.44 -6.55
C ILE A 165 -4.40 19.95 -6.70
N THR A 166 -4.23 21.19 -7.17
CA THR A 166 -2.90 21.80 -7.33
C THR A 166 -2.17 21.88 -5.99
N ALA A 167 -2.86 22.30 -4.92
CA ALA A 167 -2.31 22.30 -3.57
C ALA A 167 -1.92 20.88 -3.09
N GLY A 168 -2.76 19.88 -3.38
CA GLY A 168 -2.48 18.48 -3.11
C GLY A 168 -1.23 17.97 -3.82
N ILE A 169 -1.05 18.32 -5.10
CA ILE A 169 0.15 17.96 -5.89
C ILE A 169 1.39 18.56 -5.26
N ILE A 170 1.38 19.86 -4.93
CA ILE A 170 2.52 20.54 -4.30
C ILE A 170 2.88 19.87 -2.97
N LEU A 171 1.86 19.53 -2.16
CA LEU A 171 2.05 18.82 -0.88
C LEU A 171 2.70 17.44 -1.10
N THR A 172 2.22 16.67 -2.06
CA THR A 172 2.76 15.34 -2.37
C THR A 172 4.20 15.42 -2.89
N VAL A 173 4.51 16.38 -3.76
CA VAL A 173 5.89 16.60 -4.26
C VAL A 173 6.82 16.97 -3.11
N PHE A 174 6.38 17.87 -2.22
CA PHE A 174 7.15 18.21 -1.02
C PHE A 174 7.38 17.00 -0.12
N ALA A 175 6.38 16.13 0.04
CA ALA A 175 6.51 14.89 0.81
C ALA A 175 7.61 13.96 0.24
N GLN A 176 7.75 13.90 -1.09
CA GLN A 176 8.84 13.14 -1.73
C GLN A 176 10.22 13.74 -1.45
N ALA A 177 10.33 15.06 -1.32
CA ALA A 177 11.58 15.70 -0.90
C ALA A 177 11.96 15.34 0.54
N VAL A 178 10.97 15.28 1.46
CA VAL A 178 11.17 14.81 2.85
C VAL A 178 11.66 13.36 2.85
N PHE A 179 11.08 12.51 2.02
CA PHE A 179 11.52 11.12 1.85
C PHE A 179 12.97 11.04 1.36
N LEU A 180 13.31 11.76 0.29
CA LEU A 180 14.64 11.72 -0.29
C LEU A 180 15.70 12.20 0.72
N PHE A 181 15.39 13.25 1.47
CA PHE A 181 16.24 13.70 2.57
C PHE A 181 16.43 12.61 3.63
N ASN A 182 15.34 11.98 4.10
CA ASN A 182 15.42 10.89 5.09
C ASN A 182 16.25 9.71 4.57
N PHE A 183 16.04 9.34 3.31
CA PHE A 183 16.75 8.24 2.65
C PHE A 183 18.26 8.51 2.59
N LEU A 184 18.66 9.65 2.03
CA LEU A 184 20.08 10.00 1.87
C LEU A 184 20.74 10.21 3.23
N TRP A 185 20.08 10.91 4.15
CA TRP A 185 20.62 11.12 5.50
C TRP A 185 20.83 9.80 6.22
N SER A 186 19.84 8.90 6.21
CA SER A 186 19.91 7.62 6.91
C SER A 186 20.93 6.67 6.28
N LEU A 187 21.14 6.77 4.97
CA LEU A 187 22.14 5.99 4.25
C LEU A 187 23.57 6.33 4.72
N PHE A 188 23.88 7.61 4.90
CA PHE A 188 25.23 8.05 5.26
C PHE A 188 25.44 8.23 6.78
N ARG A 189 24.40 8.60 7.51
CA ARG A 189 24.47 9.03 8.93
C ARG A 189 23.43 8.38 9.83
N GLY A 190 22.58 7.48 9.33
CA GLY A 190 21.55 6.82 10.13
C GLY A 190 22.14 5.82 11.12
N ASP A 191 21.42 5.53 12.20
CA ASP A 191 21.90 4.60 13.22
C ASP A 191 22.11 3.19 12.65
N ALA A 192 23.25 2.59 12.99
CA ALA A 192 23.54 1.21 12.63
C ALA A 192 22.59 0.26 13.37
N VAL A 193 22.15 -0.79 12.69
CA VAL A 193 21.28 -1.80 13.30
C VAL A 193 22.16 -2.72 14.14
N GLY A 194 21.89 -2.80 15.45
CA GLY A 194 22.67 -3.63 16.39
C GLY A 194 22.32 -5.12 16.38
N GLU A 195 21.23 -5.51 15.72
CA GLU A 195 20.71 -6.88 15.67
C GLU A 195 20.29 -7.23 14.23
N ASP A 196 20.50 -8.48 13.83
CA ASP A 196 20.15 -8.94 12.48
C ASP A 196 18.65 -8.94 12.19
N ASN A 197 17.83 -9.10 13.24
CA ASN A 197 16.36 -9.13 13.18
C ASN A 197 15.73 -7.98 13.99
N PRO A 198 15.79 -6.73 13.50
CA PRO A 198 15.26 -5.57 14.22
C PRO A 198 13.73 -5.58 14.37
N TRP A 199 13.03 -6.37 13.54
CA TRP A 199 11.56 -6.40 13.48
C TRP A 199 10.94 -7.58 14.23
N ARG A 200 11.77 -8.48 14.78
CA ARG A 200 11.30 -9.75 15.38
C ARG A 200 10.43 -10.55 14.40
N ALA A 201 10.79 -10.49 13.11
CA ALA A 201 10.11 -11.24 12.08
C ALA A 201 10.49 -12.73 12.17
N THR A 202 9.57 -13.60 11.75
CA THR A 202 9.75 -15.06 11.85
C THR A 202 10.37 -15.66 10.58
N THR A 203 10.35 -14.92 9.48
CA THR A 203 10.82 -15.34 8.17
C THR A 203 12.34 -15.51 8.07
N LEU A 204 12.79 -16.33 7.12
CA LEU A 204 14.19 -16.72 6.97
C LEU A 204 15.14 -15.57 6.63
N GLU A 205 14.69 -14.53 5.93
CA GLU A 205 15.58 -13.42 5.57
C GLU A 205 16.19 -12.75 6.81
N TRP A 206 15.46 -12.73 7.93
CA TRP A 206 15.92 -12.16 9.20
C TRP A 206 16.76 -13.12 10.05
N SER A 207 17.10 -14.31 9.54
CA SER A 207 18.04 -15.23 10.17
C SER A 207 19.50 -14.98 9.79
N MET A 208 19.73 -14.17 8.75
CA MET A 208 21.06 -13.84 8.24
C MET A 208 21.53 -12.47 8.70
N ALA A 209 22.83 -12.22 8.56
CA ALA A 209 23.44 -10.91 8.79
C ALA A 209 22.76 -9.79 7.97
N SER A 210 22.78 -8.57 8.50
CA SER A 210 22.29 -7.36 7.82
C SER A 210 23.41 -6.32 7.66
N PRO A 211 23.98 -6.09 6.45
CA PRO A 211 23.60 -6.67 5.15
C PRO A 211 23.96 -8.15 4.95
N PRO A 212 23.25 -8.87 4.05
CA PRO A 212 23.50 -10.29 3.82
C PRO A 212 24.89 -10.53 3.18
N PRO A 213 25.55 -11.65 3.51
CA PRO A 213 26.80 -12.04 2.89
C PRO A 213 26.57 -12.45 1.42
N ARG A 214 27.64 -12.48 0.61
CA ARG A 214 27.57 -12.81 -0.84
C ARG A 214 26.92 -14.16 -1.15
N HIS A 215 26.96 -15.11 -0.21
CA HIS A 215 26.46 -16.46 -0.39
C HIS A 215 25.21 -16.75 0.45
N ASP A 216 24.43 -15.74 0.84
CA ASP A 216 23.21 -15.87 1.66
C ASP A 216 23.41 -16.85 2.84
N PHE A 217 22.83 -18.05 2.77
CA PHE A 217 22.91 -19.08 3.81
C PHE A 217 24.22 -19.89 3.84
N GLY A 218 25.11 -19.67 2.87
CA GLY A 218 26.40 -20.35 2.76
C GLY A 218 26.27 -21.83 2.43
N ALA A 219 27.09 -22.67 3.07
CA ALA A 219 27.16 -24.10 2.79
C ALA A 219 26.10 -24.94 3.53
N ARG A 220 25.34 -24.36 4.47
CA ARG A 220 24.30 -25.07 5.23
C ARG A 220 22.97 -24.37 5.02
N GLU A 221 22.04 -25.08 4.39
CA GLU A 221 20.67 -24.61 4.23
C GLU A 221 19.94 -24.59 5.59
N PRO A 222 19.11 -23.55 5.85
CA PRO A 222 18.33 -23.49 7.07
C PRO A 222 17.22 -24.54 7.04
N VAL A 223 17.08 -25.30 8.13
CA VAL A 223 15.96 -26.22 8.31
C VAL A 223 14.74 -25.42 8.79
N VAL A 224 13.62 -25.53 8.06
CA VAL A 224 12.37 -24.86 8.42
C VAL A 224 11.52 -25.79 9.26
N TYR A 225 11.20 -25.36 10.48
CA TYR A 225 10.39 -26.16 11.41
C TYR A 225 8.92 -25.74 11.44
N ARG A 226 8.58 -24.56 10.89
CA ARG A 226 7.29 -23.89 11.12
C ARG A 226 6.95 -22.82 10.07
N GLY A 227 5.73 -22.29 10.15
CA GLY A 227 5.21 -21.28 9.21
C GLY A 227 5.92 -19.91 9.28
N ALA A 228 5.80 -19.14 8.20
CA ALA A 228 6.44 -17.82 8.01
C ALA A 228 5.84 -16.67 8.83
N TYR A 229 4.73 -16.92 9.54
CA TYR A 229 3.98 -15.89 10.28
C TYR A 229 3.48 -16.41 11.63
N GLU A 230 4.24 -17.31 12.28
CA GLU A 230 3.88 -17.85 13.59
C GLU A 230 4.23 -16.88 14.74
N PHE A 231 3.24 -16.06 15.10
CA PHE A 231 3.27 -15.16 16.25
C PHE A 231 2.30 -15.64 17.33
N GLY A 232 2.52 -15.27 18.59
CA GLY A 232 1.59 -15.53 19.69
C GLY A 232 1.36 -17.01 20.03
N VAL A 233 2.34 -17.88 19.79
CA VAL A 233 2.22 -19.32 20.05
C VAL A 233 2.06 -19.59 21.55
N PRO A 234 1.00 -20.29 22.01
CA PRO A 234 0.78 -20.57 23.43
C PRO A 234 1.93 -21.35 24.07
N GLY A 235 2.31 -20.97 25.28
CA GLY A 235 3.35 -21.67 26.06
C GLY A 235 4.80 -21.32 25.68
N VAL A 236 5.00 -20.34 24.79
CA VAL A 236 6.32 -19.84 24.40
C VAL A 236 6.61 -18.50 25.06
N ALA A 237 7.83 -18.30 25.54
CA ALA A 237 8.22 -17.10 26.29
C ALA A 237 8.24 -15.83 25.43
N GLN A 238 8.51 -15.97 24.13
CA GLN A 238 8.58 -14.87 23.17
C GLN A 238 7.37 -14.89 22.25
N ASP A 239 6.91 -13.71 21.86
CA ASP A 239 5.75 -13.54 20.96
C ASP A 239 6.03 -13.96 19.50
N PHE A 240 7.31 -14.18 19.14
CA PHE A 240 7.71 -14.59 17.80
C PHE A 240 8.68 -15.77 17.89
N ILE A 241 8.60 -16.68 16.92
CA ILE A 241 9.53 -17.81 16.82
C ILE A 241 10.08 -17.87 15.40
N PRO A 242 11.38 -17.60 15.19
CA PRO A 242 11.97 -17.68 13.85
C PRO A 242 11.86 -19.09 13.25
N GLN A 243 11.62 -19.19 11.95
CA GLN A 243 11.38 -20.45 11.24
C GLN A 243 12.50 -21.49 11.38
N HIS A 244 13.74 -21.01 11.52
CA HIS A 244 14.97 -21.81 11.56
C HIS A 244 15.35 -22.30 12.96
N VAL A 245 14.62 -21.90 14.00
CA VAL A 245 14.91 -22.31 15.39
C VAL A 245 14.29 -23.68 15.66
N ALA A 246 15.10 -24.66 16.01
CA ALA A 246 14.62 -26.01 16.30
C ALA A 246 13.69 -26.05 17.55
N PRO A 247 12.67 -26.93 17.61
CA PRO A 247 11.66 -26.96 18.67
C PRO A 247 12.22 -27.12 20.09
N ASP A 248 13.35 -27.81 20.24
CA ASP A 248 14.10 -28.01 21.48
C ASP A 248 14.77 -26.73 21.99
N ARG A 249 15.02 -25.76 21.11
CA ARG A 249 15.65 -24.47 21.43
C ARG A 249 14.64 -23.35 21.67
N VAL A 250 13.34 -23.64 21.57
CA VAL A 250 12.29 -22.65 21.82
C VAL A 250 12.14 -22.45 23.33
N ALA A 251 12.35 -21.22 23.79
CA ALA A 251 12.18 -20.86 25.19
C ALA A 251 10.70 -20.98 25.60
N LYS A 252 10.41 -21.83 26.59
CA LYS A 252 9.05 -22.01 27.13
C LYS A 252 8.71 -20.88 28.10
N ALA A 253 7.46 -20.47 28.10
CA ALA A 253 6.95 -19.56 29.13
C ALA A 253 6.98 -20.25 30.51
N ASN A 254 7.42 -19.53 31.53
CA ASN A 254 7.38 -20.00 32.93
C ASN A 254 5.95 -19.98 33.48
#